data_AF-A0A0M4ELQ1-F1
#
_entry.id   AF-A0A0M4ELQ1-F1
#
_cell.length_a   1.000
_cell.length_b   1.000
_cell.length_c   1.000
_cell.angle_alpha   90.00
_cell.angle_beta   90.00
_cell.angle_gamma   90.00
#
_symmetry.space_group_name_H-M   'P 1'
#
loop_
_entity.id
_entity.type
_entity.pdbx_description
1 polymer ?
#
loop_
_entity_poly.entity_id
_entity_poly.type
_entity_poly.pdbx_seq_one_letter_code
_entity_poly.pdbx_strand_id
1 'polypeptide(L)'
;MTSEQLRELIEAVRVSATSAAGAAAASAEGSTSKTKGSFSACTHRFGGARSHDVVEEFITNVVTYKELEDISDENALKGISLLFYGIASTWWQGVRKEAKTWNDAIGLIREHFSPAKPAYQVYTEFFECKQDEAVAIDTFVVEKRALLAQLPEDRHDEETELDFLYGLLNIKYRKHIPRVGVKTFRDLLEQGRVIEHNNQEDEATPKGPLRGARQTERCTYCNFRGHTNETCRKRKNQAGTNE
;
A
#
# COMPACT_ATOMS: atom_id res chain seq x y z
N MET A 1 -33.57 -62.69 52.22
CA MET A 1 -33.79 -61.40 51.54
C MET A 1 -35.15 -61.44 50.90
N THR A 2 -36.03 -60.51 51.26
CA THR A 2 -37.36 -60.42 50.66
C THR A 2 -37.27 -59.78 49.28
N SER A 3 -38.26 -60.03 48.43
CA SER A 3 -38.35 -59.44 47.09
C SER A 3 -38.37 -57.91 47.09
N GLU A 4 -38.80 -57.31 48.20
CA GLU A 4 -38.77 -55.85 48.42
C GLU A 4 -37.35 -55.32 48.66
N GLN A 5 -36.55 -56.01 49.47
CA GLN A 5 -35.15 -55.63 49.71
C GLN A 5 -34.28 -55.71 48.44
N LEU A 6 -34.59 -56.65 47.54
CA LEU A 6 -33.91 -56.75 46.25
C LEU A 6 -34.27 -55.58 45.32
N ARG A 7 -35.51 -55.09 45.36
CA ARG A 7 -35.96 -53.95 44.55
C ARG A 7 -35.32 -52.65 45.03
N GLU A 8 -35.25 -52.43 46.33
CA GLU A 8 -34.57 -51.27 46.91
C GLU A 8 -33.08 -51.22 46.53
N LEU A 9 -32.39 -52.37 46.53
CA LEU A 9 -30.99 -52.45 46.11
C LEU A 9 -30.80 -52.14 44.62
N ILE A 10 -31.70 -52.63 43.75
CA ILE A 10 -31.64 -52.34 42.31
C ILE A 10 -31.89 -50.85 42.04
N GLU A 11 -32.82 -50.24 42.77
CA GLU A 11 -33.13 -48.82 42.65
C GLU A 11 -31.98 -47.93 43.17
N ALA A 12 -31.36 -48.29 44.30
CA ALA A 12 -30.17 -47.61 44.82
C ALA A 12 -28.97 -47.68 43.87
N VAL A 13 -28.77 -48.82 43.19
CA VAL A 13 -27.71 -49.00 42.18
C VAL A 13 -28.02 -48.18 40.92
N ARG A 14 -29.28 -48.10 40.49
CA ARG A 14 -29.68 -47.25 39.34
C ARG A 14 -29.47 -45.77 39.62
N VAL A 15 -29.87 -45.29 40.80
CA VAL A 15 -29.67 -43.89 41.21
C VAL A 15 -28.17 -43.56 41.29
N SER A 16 -27.36 -44.47 41.83
CA SER A 16 -25.89 -44.31 41.88
C SER A 16 -25.23 -44.35 40.50
N ALA A 17 -25.75 -45.16 39.57
CA ALA A 17 -25.26 -45.19 38.19
C ALA A 17 -25.63 -43.92 37.42
N THR A 18 -26.81 -43.34 37.66
CA THR A 18 -27.22 -42.07 37.03
C THR A 18 -26.46 -40.86 37.56
N SER A 19 -26.07 -40.84 38.85
CA SER A 19 -25.26 -39.76 39.42
C SER A 19 -23.79 -39.84 38.99
N ALA A 20 -23.24 -41.05 38.83
CA ALA A 20 -21.90 -41.24 38.26
C ALA A 20 -21.85 -40.85 36.76
N ALA A 21 -22.90 -41.17 35.99
CA ALA A 21 -23.01 -40.75 34.59
C ALA A 21 -23.25 -39.24 34.45
N GLY A 22 -24.00 -38.62 35.36
CA GLY A 22 -24.20 -37.16 35.41
C GLY A 22 -22.94 -36.37 35.76
N ALA A 23 -22.10 -36.89 36.66
CA ALA A 23 -20.81 -36.28 37.01
C ALA A 23 -19.75 -36.43 35.90
N ALA A 24 -19.78 -37.54 35.16
CA ALA A 24 -18.96 -37.73 33.96
C ALA A 24 -19.43 -36.89 32.76
N ALA A 25 -20.74 -36.63 32.64
CA ALA A 25 -21.29 -35.74 31.62
C ALA A 25 -21.06 -34.25 31.92
N ALA A 26 -21.07 -33.83 33.20
CA ALA A 26 -20.73 -32.46 33.60
C ALA A 26 -19.21 -32.15 33.49
N SER A 27 -18.37 -33.18 33.35
CA SER A 27 -16.94 -33.05 33.01
C SER A 27 -16.63 -33.32 31.53
N ALA A 28 -17.67 -33.65 30.74
CA ALA A 28 -17.64 -33.83 29.29
C ALA A 28 -18.52 -32.81 28.55
N GLU A 29 -19.07 -31.80 29.23
CA GLU A 29 -19.13 -30.48 28.63
C GLU A 29 -17.67 -30.06 28.46
N GLY A 30 -17.17 -30.31 27.26
CA GLY A 30 -16.00 -29.63 26.76
C GLY A 30 -16.24 -28.15 27.00
N SER A 31 -15.63 -27.64 28.08
CA SER A 31 -14.87 -26.42 28.00
C SER A 31 -13.98 -26.60 26.78
N THR A 32 -14.55 -26.30 25.62
CA THR A 32 -13.87 -25.47 24.64
C THR A 32 -13.53 -24.22 25.44
N SER A 33 -12.48 -24.33 26.26
CA SER A 33 -11.64 -23.22 26.56
C SER A 33 -11.30 -22.75 25.16
N LYS A 34 -12.02 -21.73 24.66
CA LYS A 34 -11.55 -20.92 23.54
C LYS A 34 -10.09 -20.74 23.89
N THR A 35 -9.21 -21.39 23.14
CA THR A 35 -7.77 -21.24 23.32
C THR A 35 -7.57 -19.74 23.34
N LYS A 36 -7.23 -19.18 24.51
CA LYS A 36 -7.12 -17.73 24.65
C LYS A 36 -6.19 -17.28 23.53
N GLY A 37 -6.68 -16.42 22.66
CA GLY A 37 -5.92 -15.97 21.50
C GLY A 37 -4.54 -15.46 21.96
N SER A 38 -3.51 -15.75 21.17
CA SER A 38 -2.13 -15.46 21.50
C SER A 38 -1.35 -15.07 20.24
N PHE A 39 -0.30 -14.29 20.41
CA PHE A 39 0.57 -13.87 19.31
C PHE A 39 1.53 -14.95 18.80
N SER A 40 1.45 -16.19 19.30
CA SER A 40 2.36 -17.28 18.91
C SER A 40 2.32 -17.62 17.42
N ALA A 41 1.15 -17.51 16.79
CA ALA A 41 0.96 -17.78 15.35
C ALA A 41 1.02 -16.52 14.48
N CYS A 42 1.16 -15.33 15.08
CA CYS A 42 1.34 -14.09 14.33
C CYS A 42 2.67 -14.16 13.57
N THR A 43 2.65 -13.82 12.27
CA THR A 43 3.86 -13.79 11.41
C THR A 43 4.50 -12.41 11.35
N HIS A 44 3.77 -11.37 11.73
CA HIS A 44 4.28 -10.00 11.73
C HIS A 44 5.28 -9.82 12.87
N ARG A 45 6.44 -9.24 12.54
CA ARG A 45 7.56 -9.03 13.45
C ARG A 45 8.13 -7.64 13.23
N PHE A 46 8.62 -7.01 14.28
CA PHE A 46 9.20 -5.67 14.22
C PHE A 46 10.63 -5.64 14.74
N GLY A 47 11.55 -5.15 13.89
CA GLY A 47 12.98 -5.12 14.16
C GLY A 47 13.50 -3.80 14.75
N GLY A 48 12.66 -2.75 14.82
CA GLY A 48 13.06 -1.43 15.31
C GLY A 48 13.48 -0.43 14.23
N ALA A 49 13.00 -0.58 13.00
CA ALA A 49 13.22 0.41 11.95
C ALA A 49 12.56 1.75 12.33
N ARG A 50 13.29 2.86 12.19
CA ARG A 50 12.80 4.22 12.47
C ARG A 50 12.14 4.82 11.22
N SER A 51 11.08 4.17 10.75
CA SER A 51 10.31 4.59 9.57
C SER A 51 8.83 4.59 9.92
N HIS A 52 8.13 5.66 9.56
CA HIS A 52 6.70 5.78 9.80
C HIS A 52 5.93 4.63 9.14
N ASP A 53 6.20 4.36 7.87
CA ASP A 53 5.44 3.37 7.11
C ASP A 53 5.61 1.96 7.67
N VAL A 54 6.83 1.58 8.05
CA VAL A 54 7.12 0.27 8.64
C VAL A 54 6.47 0.12 10.03
N VAL A 55 6.44 1.19 10.81
CA VAL A 55 5.85 1.17 12.16
C VAL A 55 4.32 1.09 12.08
N GLU A 56 3.68 1.92 11.26
CA GLU A 56 2.22 1.88 11.11
C GLU A 56 1.73 0.61 10.41
N GLU A 57 2.48 0.07 9.44
CA GLU A 57 2.17 -1.24 8.84
C GLU A 57 2.20 -2.34 9.92
N PHE A 58 3.25 -2.39 10.74
CA PHE A 58 3.35 -3.35 11.84
C PHE A 58 2.20 -3.19 12.84
N ILE A 59 1.91 -1.97 13.30
CA ILE A 59 0.85 -1.70 14.27
C ILE A 59 -0.50 -2.12 13.70
N THR A 60 -0.82 -1.71 12.47
CA THR A 60 -2.09 -2.04 11.80
C THR A 60 -2.29 -3.54 11.72
N ASN A 61 -1.26 -4.28 11.29
CA ASN A 61 -1.31 -5.73 11.17
C ASN A 61 -1.50 -6.41 12.54
N VAL A 62 -0.80 -5.95 13.58
CA VAL A 62 -0.88 -6.54 14.92
C VAL A 62 -2.22 -6.23 15.60
N VAL A 63 -2.74 -5.02 15.45
CA VAL A 63 -4.06 -4.64 15.97
C VAL A 63 -5.15 -5.45 15.25
N THR A 64 -5.08 -5.57 13.93
CA THR A 64 -6.02 -6.40 13.15
C THR A 64 -5.95 -7.86 13.59
N TYR A 65 -4.75 -8.42 13.76
CA TYR A 65 -4.57 -9.78 14.24
C TYR A 65 -5.16 -9.98 15.65
N LYS A 66 -4.93 -9.02 16.56
CA LYS A 66 -5.49 -9.04 17.91
C LYS A 66 -7.02 -9.08 17.90
N GLU A 67 -7.65 -8.34 16.99
CA GLU A 67 -9.11 -8.32 16.82
C GLU A 67 -9.64 -9.63 16.24
N LEU A 68 -8.97 -10.18 15.22
CA LEU A 68 -9.37 -11.45 14.58
C LEU A 68 -9.25 -12.66 15.53
N GLU A 69 -8.21 -12.69 16.35
CA GLU A 69 -7.94 -13.78 17.30
C GLU A 69 -8.59 -13.56 18.68
N ASP A 70 -9.40 -12.51 18.85
CA ASP A 70 -10.11 -12.19 20.10
C ASP A 70 -9.15 -12.15 21.32
N ILE A 71 -7.99 -11.52 21.14
CA ILE A 71 -6.95 -11.44 22.18
C ILE A 71 -7.28 -10.28 23.12
N SER A 72 -7.42 -10.57 24.41
CA SER A 72 -7.61 -9.53 25.43
C SER A 72 -6.39 -8.61 25.55
N ASP A 73 -6.61 -7.34 25.92
CA ASP A 73 -5.54 -6.34 26.07
C ASP A 73 -4.44 -6.80 27.04
N GLU A 74 -4.81 -7.47 28.13
CA GLU A 74 -3.86 -8.01 29.10
C GLU A 74 -2.96 -9.11 28.50
N ASN A 75 -3.54 -10.01 27.69
CA ASN A 75 -2.78 -11.06 27.03
C ASN A 75 -1.94 -10.49 25.90
N ALA A 76 -2.47 -9.51 25.18
CA ALA A 76 -1.76 -8.82 24.12
C ALA A 76 -0.52 -8.11 24.67
N LEU A 77 -0.66 -7.36 25.78
CA LEU A 77 0.46 -6.67 26.43
C LEU A 77 1.53 -7.65 26.94
N LYS A 78 1.13 -8.81 27.48
CA LYS A 78 2.08 -9.87 27.90
C LYS A 78 2.78 -10.53 26.72
N GLY A 79 2.08 -10.69 25.60
CA GLY A 79 2.56 -11.39 24.41
C GLY A 79 3.33 -10.51 23.42
N ILE A 80 3.22 -9.18 23.51
CA ILE A 80 3.78 -8.25 22.51
C ILE A 80 5.29 -8.40 22.33
N SER A 81 6.02 -8.81 23.38
CA SER A 81 7.47 -9.03 23.31
C SER A 81 7.87 -10.14 22.33
N LEU A 82 6.98 -11.07 22.01
CA LEU A 82 7.22 -12.14 21.02
C LEU A 82 7.30 -11.59 19.59
N LEU A 83 6.75 -10.39 19.36
CA LEU A 83 6.70 -9.76 18.06
C LEU A 83 7.98 -8.95 17.77
N PHE A 84 8.80 -8.68 18.79
CA PHE A 84 10.01 -7.88 18.66
C PHE A 84 11.26 -8.73 18.44
N TYR A 85 12.14 -8.24 17.57
CA TYR A 85 13.49 -8.76 17.40
C TYR A 85 14.48 -7.59 17.27
N GLY A 86 15.78 -7.90 17.26
CA GLY A 86 16.82 -6.88 17.09
C GLY A 86 16.75 -5.76 18.12
N ILE A 87 16.89 -4.51 17.67
CA ILE A 87 16.94 -3.34 18.57
C ILE A 87 15.60 -3.08 19.28
N ALA A 88 14.47 -3.44 18.65
CA ALA A 88 13.15 -3.31 19.27
C ALA A 88 13.00 -4.18 20.53
N SER A 89 13.59 -5.38 20.52
CA SER A 89 13.55 -6.28 21.69
C SER A 89 14.32 -5.69 22.87
N THR A 90 15.53 -5.16 22.61
CA THR A 90 16.36 -4.50 23.62
C THR A 90 15.67 -3.25 24.19
N TRP A 91 15.06 -2.44 23.32
CA TRP A 91 14.29 -1.26 23.73
C TRP A 91 13.12 -1.65 24.65
N TRP A 92 12.31 -2.64 24.25
CA TRP A 92 11.14 -3.06 25.01
C TRP A 92 11.49 -3.54 26.43
N GLN A 93 12.63 -4.21 26.60
CA GLN A 93 13.08 -4.62 27.93
C GLN A 93 13.29 -3.44 28.90
N GLY A 94 13.69 -2.27 28.39
CA GLY A 94 13.87 -1.05 29.17
C GLY A 94 12.55 -0.38 29.54
N VAL A 95 11.60 -0.28 28.60
CA VAL A 95 10.38 0.52 28.76
C VAL A 95 9.12 -0.26 29.14
N ARG A 96 9.16 -1.61 29.14
CA ARG A 96 7.98 -2.47 29.41
C ARG A 96 7.22 -2.17 30.71
N LYS A 97 7.86 -1.53 31.70
CA LYS A 97 7.22 -1.16 32.97
C LYS A 97 6.38 0.12 32.87
N GLU A 98 6.63 0.92 31.84
CA GLU A 98 5.93 2.19 31.59
C GLU A 98 4.59 1.95 30.88
N ALA A 99 4.51 0.91 30.04
CA ALA A 99 3.29 0.49 29.37
C ALA A 99 2.34 -0.24 30.34
N LYS A 100 1.27 0.42 30.79
CA LYS A 100 0.25 -0.19 31.69
C LYS A 100 -0.91 -0.80 30.92
N THR A 101 -1.24 -0.23 29.77
CA THR A 101 -2.30 -0.70 28.88
C THR A 101 -1.74 -1.09 27.51
N TRP A 102 -2.54 -1.83 26.74
CA TRP A 102 -2.21 -2.12 25.34
C TRP A 102 -2.01 -0.83 24.52
N ASN A 103 -2.88 0.15 24.72
CA ASN A 103 -2.78 1.44 24.03
C ASN A 103 -1.52 2.22 24.41
N ASP A 104 -1.08 2.16 25.67
CA ASP A 104 0.20 2.76 26.08
C ASP A 104 1.38 2.11 25.34
N ALA A 105 1.35 0.78 25.18
CA ALA A 105 2.40 0.07 24.46
C ALA A 105 2.45 0.50 22.98
N ILE A 106 1.30 0.57 22.31
CA ILE A 106 1.21 1.07 20.93
C ILE A 106 1.68 2.53 20.83
N GLY A 107 1.27 3.39 21.79
CA GLY A 107 1.72 4.78 21.87
C GLY A 107 3.23 4.92 22.00
N LEU A 108 3.85 4.13 22.88
CA LEU A 108 5.31 4.11 23.07
C LEU A 108 6.06 3.64 21.81
N ILE A 109 5.53 2.65 21.08
CA ILE A 109 6.12 2.20 19.81
C ILE A 109 6.13 3.36 18.80
N ARG A 110 4.98 4.03 18.64
CA ARG A 110 4.87 5.20 17.75
C ARG A 110 5.84 6.29 18.17
N GLU A 111 5.78 6.75 19.42
CA GLU A 111 6.64 7.83 19.91
C GLU A 111 8.14 7.56 19.69
N HIS A 112 8.58 6.32 19.96
CA HIS A 112 9.99 5.98 19.90
C HIS A 112 10.52 5.71 18.49
N PHE A 113 9.76 4.99 17.65
CA PHE A 113 10.20 4.54 16.31
C PHE A 113 9.58 5.32 15.15
N SER A 114 8.47 6.01 15.37
CA SER A 114 7.83 6.90 14.40
C SER A 114 7.38 8.21 15.07
N PRO A 115 8.33 9.05 15.52
CA PRO A 115 7.96 10.36 16.02
C PRO A 115 7.17 11.09 14.93
N ALA A 116 5.95 11.51 15.27
CA ALA A 116 5.04 12.14 14.32
C ALA A 116 5.75 13.34 13.68
N LYS A 117 5.87 13.32 12.34
CA LYS A 117 6.43 14.44 11.61
C LYS A 117 5.52 15.64 11.84
N PRO A 118 6.05 16.81 12.27
CA PRO A 118 5.23 18.00 12.39
C PRO A 118 4.70 18.39 11.01
N ALA A 119 3.48 18.92 10.95
CA ALA A 119 2.76 19.17 9.70
C ALA A 119 3.57 19.99 8.66
N TYR A 120 4.36 20.98 9.09
CA TYR A 120 5.20 21.78 8.18
C TYR A 120 6.27 20.95 7.47
N GLN A 121 6.79 19.91 8.11
CA GLN A 121 7.80 19.02 7.53
C GLN A 121 7.15 18.10 6.51
N VAL A 122 5.94 17.60 6.81
CA VAL A 122 5.12 16.85 5.85
C VAL A 122 4.83 17.68 4.60
N TYR A 123 4.44 18.95 4.73
CA TYR A 123 4.25 19.81 3.56
C TYR A 123 5.54 20.03 2.77
N THR A 124 6.66 20.22 3.47
CA THR A 124 7.97 20.43 2.82
C THR A 124 8.31 19.21 1.95
N GLU A 125 8.24 18.01 2.52
CA GLU A 125 8.49 16.74 1.82
C GLU A 125 7.45 16.46 0.71
N PHE A 126 6.19 16.83 0.94
CA PHE A 126 5.13 16.71 -0.06
C PHE A 126 5.44 17.54 -1.31
N PHE A 127 5.91 18.78 -1.17
CA PHE A 127 6.18 19.66 -2.30
C PHE A 127 7.61 19.57 -2.87
N GLU A 128 8.52 18.89 -2.18
CA GLU A 128 9.94 18.78 -2.57
C GLU A 128 10.12 18.07 -3.91
N CYS A 129 9.50 16.89 -4.07
CA CYS A 129 9.65 16.05 -5.27
C CYS A 129 8.41 16.11 -6.17
N LYS A 130 8.60 16.58 -7.41
CA LYS A 130 7.62 16.47 -8.50
C LYS A 130 7.65 15.07 -9.10
N GLN A 131 6.59 14.70 -9.82
CA GLN A 131 6.52 13.41 -10.50
C GLN A 131 7.54 13.32 -11.63
N ASP A 132 8.41 12.32 -11.55
CA ASP A 132 9.37 11.97 -12.60
C ASP A 132 8.63 11.46 -13.87
N GLU A 133 9.30 11.52 -15.02
CA GLU A 133 8.80 10.96 -16.27
C GLU A 133 8.69 9.43 -16.22
N ALA A 134 9.58 8.74 -15.49
CA ALA A 134 9.56 7.28 -15.39
C ALA A 134 8.52 6.74 -14.39
N VAL A 135 8.04 7.58 -13.47
CA VAL A 135 7.14 7.15 -12.39
C VAL A 135 5.69 7.11 -12.88
N ALA A 136 5.04 5.97 -12.64
CA ALA A 136 3.63 5.76 -12.95
C ALA A 136 2.72 6.63 -12.07
N ILE A 137 1.54 6.98 -12.59
CA ILE A 137 0.55 7.81 -11.88
C ILE A 137 0.08 7.15 -10.58
N ASP A 138 -0.15 5.84 -10.60
CA ASP A 138 -0.60 5.07 -9.44
C ASP A 138 0.40 5.16 -8.28
N THR A 139 1.68 4.86 -8.54
CA THR A 139 2.74 4.92 -7.53
C THR A 139 2.86 6.33 -6.95
N PHE A 140 2.87 7.35 -7.81
CA PHE A 140 3.02 8.73 -7.37
C PHE A 140 1.85 9.19 -6.49
N VAL A 141 0.62 8.87 -6.87
CA VAL A 141 -0.58 9.23 -6.08
C VAL A 141 -0.55 8.52 -4.73
N VAL A 142 -0.20 7.23 -4.69
CA VAL A 142 -0.13 6.45 -3.45
C VAL A 142 0.90 7.04 -2.48
N GLU A 143 2.11 7.33 -2.95
CA GLU A 143 3.17 7.92 -2.11
C GLU A 143 2.76 9.29 -1.57
N LYS A 144 2.16 10.15 -2.40
CA LYS A 144 1.72 11.48 -1.97
C LYS A 144 0.55 11.42 -0.99
N ARG A 145 -0.41 10.50 -1.18
CA ARG A 145 -1.52 10.30 -0.23
C ARG A 145 -1.03 9.72 1.10
N ALA A 146 -0.02 8.85 1.08
CA ALA A 146 0.60 8.34 2.31
C ALA A 146 1.25 9.45 3.14
N LEU A 147 1.82 10.48 2.51
CA LEU A 147 2.32 11.67 3.20
C LEU A 147 1.19 12.51 3.80
N LEU A 148 0.12 12.77 3.04
CA LEU A 148 -1.02 13.55 3.53
C LEU A 148 -1.74 12.88 4.71
N ALA A 149 -1.79 11.55 4.73
CA ALA A 149 -2.36 10.78 5.84
C ALA A 149 -1.61 10.94 7.18
N GLN A 150 -0.39 11.50 7.18
CA GLN A 150 0.36 11.83 8.41
C GLN A 150 -0.09 13.15 9.04
N LEU A 151 -0.90 13.94 8.33
CA LEU A 151 -1.49 15.16 8.85
C LEU A 151 -2.69 14.83 9.75
N PRO A 152 -3.07 15.73 10.68
CA PRO A 152 -4.31 15.57 11.44
C PRO A 152 -5.52 15.39 10.52
N GLU A 153 -6.42 14.48 10.90
CA GLU A 153 -7.69 14.22 10.21
C GLU A 153 -8.52 15.52 10.06
N ASP A 154 -9.38 15.55 9.03
CA ASP A 154 -10.28 16.66 8.68
C ASP A 154 -9.61 18.02 8.40
N ARG A 155 -8.29 18.03 8.18
CA ARG A 155 -7.59 19.27 7.82
C ARG A 155 -7.86 19.72 6.39
N HIS A 156 -7.93 18.78 5.45
CA HIS A 156 -8.10 19.03 4.02
C HIS A 156 -9.22 18.13 3.47
N ASP A 157 -9.99 18.65 2.53
CA ASP A 157 -10.90 17.84 1.73
C ASP A 157 -10.20 17.31 0.47
N GLU A 158 -10.82 16.33 -0.19
CA GLU A 158 -10.26 15.68 -1.37
C GLU A 158 -9.99 16.67 -2.51
N GLU A 159 -10.80 17.74 -2.63
CA GLU A 159 -10.61 18.78 -3.63
C GLU A 159 -9.32 19.57 -3.40
N THR A 160 -9.04 19.97 -2.15
CA THR A 160 -7.81 20.67 -1.77
C THR A 160 -6.58 19.77 -1.94
N GLU A 161 -6.69 18.49 -1.57
CA GLU A 161 -5.59 17.53 -1.76
C GLU A 161 -5.26 17.32 -3.25
N LEU A 162 -6.28 17.27 -4.11
CA LEU A 162 -6.10 17.20 -5.56
C LEU A 162 -5.44 18.46 -6.11
N ASP A 163 -5.73 19.65 -5.59
CA ASP A 163 -5.05 20.89 -5.98
C ASP A 163 -3.56 20.86 -5.65
N PHE A 164 -3.19 20.37 -4.46
CA PHE A 164 -1.79 20.20 -4.09
C PHE A 164 -1.08 19.20 -5.00
N LEU A 165 -1.71 18.05 -5.26
CA LEU A 165 -1.13 17.00 -6.09
C LEU A 165 -1.00 17.44 -7.56
N TYR A 166 -2.01 18.10 -8.13
CA TYR A 166 -2.06 18.44 -9.55
C TYR A 166 -0.89 19.32 -9.98
N GLY A 167 -0.44 20.24 -9.11
CA GLY A 167 0.74 21.08 -9.35
C GLY A 167 2.06 20.31 -9.46
N LEU A 168 2.12 19.10 -8.91
CA LEU A 168 3.30 18.24 -8.88
C LEU A 168 3.30 17.17 -9.97
N LEU A 169 2.17 16.96 -10.66
CA LEU A 169 2.06 16.00 -11.75
C LEU A 169 2.95 16.37 -12.92
N ASN A 170 3.48 15.33 -13.58
CA ASN A 170 4.30 15.49 -14.76
C ASN A 170 3.46 16.10 -15.91
N ILE A 171 4.12 16.90 -16.76
CA ILE A 171 3.47 17.56 -17.90
C ILE A 171 2.83 16.56 -18.88
N LYS A 172 3.32 15.31 -18.95
CA LYS A 172 2.73 14.25 -19.77
C LYS A 172 1.28 13.95 -19.40
N TYR A 173 0.86 14.14 -18.15
CA TYR A 173 -0.53 14.00 -17.73
C TYR A 173 -1.31 15.30 -17.88
N ARG A 174 -0.73 16.42 -17.40
CA ARG A 174 -1.41 17.74 -17.38
C ARG A 174 -1.80 18.28 -18.76
N LYS A 175 -1.14 17.81 -19.82
CA LYS A 175 -1.53 18.12 -21.22
C LYS A 175 -2.89 17.54 -21.61
N HIS A 176 -3.26 16.40 -21.05
CA HIS A 176 -4.47 15.66 -21.40
C HIS A 176 -5.55 15.75 -20.32
N ILE A 177 -5.15 15.95 -19.06
CA ILE A 177 -6.04 16.01 -17.90
C ILE A 177 -6.17 17.47 -17.43
N PRO A 178 -7.25 18.18 -17.77
CA PRO A 178 -7.53 19.50 -17.20
C PRO A 178 -7.96 19.37 -15.73
N ARG A 179 -7.46 20.24 -14.85
CA ARG A 179 -7.78 20.21 -13.41
C ARG A 179 -9.29 20.22 -13.12
N VAL A 180 -10.04 21.04 -13.86
CA VAL A 180 -11.50 21.19 -13.71
C VAL A 180 -12.26 19.90 -14.06
N GLY A 181 -11.65 19.01 -14.86
CA GLY A 181 -12.25 17.74 -15.29
C GLY A 181 -12.06 16.59 -14.31
N VAL A 182 -11.42 16.81 -13.16
CA VAL A 182 -11.12 15.78 -12.15
C VAL A 182 -11.72 16.21 -10.82
N LYS A 183 -12.59 15.38 -10.23
CA LYS A 183 -13.22 15.66 -8.93
C LYS A 183 -12.71 14.75 -7.82
N THR A 184 -12.28 13.55 -8.18
CA THR A 184 -11.80 12.55 -7.22
C THR A 184 -10.43 12.00 -7.64
N PHE A 185 -9.69 11.44 -6.68
CA PHE A 185 -8.45 10.70 -6.97
C PHE A 185 -8.71 9.53 -7.93
N ARG A 186 -9.89 8.93 -7.85
CA ARG A 186 -10.29 7.86 -8.76
C ARG A 186 -10.32 8.34 -10.21
N ASP A 187 -10.95 9.49 -10.48
CA ASP A 187 -11.03 10.05 -11.83
C ASP A 187 -9.63 10.35 -12.40
N LEU A 188 -8.73 10.85 -11.55
CA LEU A 188 -7.34 11.14 -11.92
C LEU A 188 -6.59 9.86 -12.33
N LEU A 189 -6.73 8.80 -11.53
CA LEU A 189 -6.08 7.51 -11.78
C LEU A 189 -6.62 6.84 -13.04
N GLU A 190 -7.94 6.84 -13.24
CA GLU A 190 -8.57 6.27 -14.43
C GLU A 190 -8.07 6.97 -15.71
N GLN A 191 -8.07 8.30 -15.74
CA GLN A 191 -7.55 9.06 -16.87
C GLN A 191 -6.03 8.88 -17.06
N GLY A 192 -5.27 8.85 -15.96
CA GLY A 192 -3.83 8.66 -15.96
C GLY A 192 -3.41 7.33 -16.57
N ARG A 193 -4.07 6.23 -16.20
CA ARG A 193 -3.80 4.88 -16.75
C ARG A 193 -4.06 4.80 -18.24
N VAL A 194 -5.12 5.45 -18.73
CA VAL A 194 -5.41 5.52 -20.19
C VAL A 194 -4.29 6.23 -20.93
N ILE A 195 -3.77 7.34 -20.39
CA ILE A 195 -2.65 8.08 -20.99
C ILE A 195 -1.37 7.25 -21.00
N GLU A 196 -1.06 6.56 -19.91
CA GLU A 196 0.11 5.68 -19.85
C GLU A 196 0.03 4.55 -20.88
N HIS A 197 -1.15 3.93 -21.01
CA HIS A 197 -1.38 2.89 -22.00
C HIS A 197 -1.17 3.41 -23.43
N ASN A 198 -1.79 4.54 -23.79
CA ASN A 198 -1.65 5.14 -25.13
C ASN A 198 -0.19 5.53 -25.43
N ASN A 199 0.52 6.11 -24.46
CA ASN A 199 1.93 6.49 -24.65
C ASN A 199 2.84 5.27 -24.82
N GLN A 200 2.53 4.16 -24.14
CA GLN A 200 3.26 2.89 -24.33
C GLN A 200 3.02 2.32 -25.74
N GLU A 201 1.80 2.42 -26.27
CA GLU A 201 1.50 2.02 -27.66
C GLU A 201 2.22 2.92 -28.69
N ASP A 202 2.25 4.24 -28.46
CA ASP A 202 2.94 5.21 -29.33
C ASP A 202 4.47 4.99 -29.37
N GLU A 203 5.09 4.62 -28.25
CA GLU A 203 6.52 4.31 -28.18
C GLU A 203 6.85 2.90 -28.70
N ALA A 204 5.93 1.93 -28.55
CA ALA A 204 6.09 0.57 -29.10
C ALA A 204 5.87 0.52 -30.61
N THR A 205 5.11 1.46 -31.17
CA THR A 205 5.00 1.64 -32.61
C THR A 205 6.32 2.26 -33.09
N PRO A 206 7.13 1.56 -33.93
CA PRO A 206 8.34 2.19 -34.46
C PRO A 206 7.93 3.49 -35.13
N LYS A 207 8.56 4.60 -34.75
CA LYS A 207 8.45 5.89 -35.45
C LYS A 207 8.87 5.66 -36.89
N GLY A 208 7.93 5.19 -37.72
CA GLY A 208 8.04 5.17 -39.16
C GLY A 208 8.37 6.59 -39.60
N PRO A 209 9.08 6.77 -40.72
CA PRO A 209 9.65 8.06 -41.10
C PRO A 209 8.56 9.12 -40.99
N LEU A 210 8.78 10.07 -40.08
CA LEU A 210 7.89 11.19 -39.72
C LEU A 210 7.04 11.59 -40.93
N ARG A 211 5.74 11.25 -40.88
CA ARG A 211 4.72 11.77 -41.80
C ARG A 211 4.70 13.30 -41.63
N GLY A 212 5.49 13.99 -42.44
CA GLY A 212 5.62 15.45 -42.41
C GLY A 212 6.89 15.97 -43.07
N ALA A 213 7.96 15.18 -43.15
CA ALA A 213 9.09 15.52 -44.01
C ALA A 213 8.79 15.04 -45.43
N ARG A 214 8.01 15.81 -46.20
CA ARG A 214 8.23 15.87 -47.65
C ARG A 214 9.65 16.44 -47.83
N GLN A 215 10.67 15.59 -47.69
CA GLN A 215 11.99 15.88 -48.23
C GLN A 215 11.79 15.97 -49.74
N THR A 216 11.40 17.15 -50.22
CA THR A 216 11.52 17.49 -51.63
C THR A 216 13.01 17.35 -51.92
N GLU A 217 13.39 16.25 -52.57
CA GLU A 217 14.77 15.97 -52.93
C GLU A 217 15.39 17.23 -53.54
N ARG A 218 16.53 17.65 -52.99
CA ARG A 218 17.31 18.75 -53.54
C ARG A 218 18.24 18.18 -54.58
N CYS A 219 18.28 18.81 -55.74
CA CYS A 219 19.26 18.47 -56.75
C CYS A 219 20.67 18.73 -56.21
N THR A 220 21.53 17.70 -56.16
CA THR A 220 22.92 17.83 -55.64
C THR A 220 23.82 18.71 -56.52
N TYR A 221 23.40 19.05 -57.73
CA TYR A 221 24.15 19.92 -58.64
C TYR A 221 23.77 21.40 -58.52
N CYS A 222 22.49 21.73 -58.39
CA CYS A 222 22.02 23.14 -58.36
C CYS A 222 21.36 23.56 -57.03
N ASN A 223 21.26 22.65 -56.05
CA ASN A 223 20.66 22.84 -54.73
C ASN A 223 19.19 23.31 -54.72
N PHE A 224 18.51 23.35 -55.87
CA PHE A 224 17.09 23.61 -55.97
C PHE A 224 16.26 22.36 -55.67
N ARG A 225 15.08 22.58 -55.08
CA ARG A 225 14.12 21.53 -54.71
C ARG A 225 13.26 21.13 -55.92
N GLY A 226 12.76 19.89 -55.91
CA GLY A 226 11.73 19.42 -56.86
C GLY A 226 12.27 18.69 -58.09
N HIS A 227 13.56 18.36 -58.14
CA HIS A 227 14.17 17.49 -59.15
C HIS A 227 15.50 16.93 -58.65
N THR A 228 15.97 15.84 -59.26
CA THR A 228 17.24 15.17 -58.94
C THR A 228 18.38 15.67 -59.83
N ASN A 229 19.63 15.27 -59.53
CA ASN A 229 20.80 15.63 -60.35
C ASN A 229 20.65 15.20 -61.82
N GLU A 230 20.08 14.02 -62.06
CA GLU A 230 19.86 13.45 -63.40
C GLU A 230 18.89 14.26 -64.26
N THR A 231 17.87 14.84 -63.61
CA THR A 231 16.82 15.64 -64.24
C THR A 231 17.14 17.14 -64.24
N CYS A 232 18.34 17.53 -63.79
CA CYS A 232 18.73 18.93 -63.69
C CYS A 232 18.97 19.59 -65.06
N ARG A 233 18.07 20.53 -65.41
CA ARG A 233 18.19 21.34 -66.64
C ARG A 233 19.50 22.13 -66.72
N LYS A 234 19.98 22.66 -65.60
CA LYS A 234 21.22 23.44 -65.53
C LYS A 234 22.45 22.58 -65.86
N ARG A 235 22.45 21.31 -65.45
CA ARG A 235 23.50 20.33 -65.77
C ARG A 235 23.47 19.93 -67.25
N LYS A 236 22.28 19.63 -67.78
CA LYS A 236 22.11 19.26 -69.20
C LYS A 236 22.56 20.38 -70.15
N ASN A 237 22.27 21.63 -69.80
CA ASN A 237 22.72 22.77 -70.59
C ASN A 237 24.25 22.97 -70.57
N GLN A 238 24.93 22.69 -69.45
CA GLN A 238 26.40 22.75 -69.41
C GLN A 238 27.06 21.60 -70.17
N ALA A 239 26.49 20.40 -70.11
CA ALA A 239 27.00 19.24 -70.85
C ALA A 239 26.91 19.41 -72.37
N GLY A 240 25.87 20.10 -72.87
CA GLY A 240 25.70 20.39 -74.30
C GLY A 240 26.48 21.60 -74.84
N THR A 241 27.19 22.35 -73.99
CA THR A 241 28.09 23.44 -74.40
C THR A 241 29.56 23.04 -74.53
N ASN A 242 29.89 21.78 -74.20
CA ASN A 242 31.24 21.22 -74.30
C ASN A 242 31.35 20.17 -75.44
N GLU A 243 30.45 20.20 -76.42
CA GLU A 243 30.60 19.53 -77.72
C GLU A 243 30.84 20.56 -78.83
#